data_AF-A0A2T1N4N2-F1
#
_entry.id   AF-A0A2T1N4N2-F1
#
_cell.length_a   1.000
_cell.length_b   1.000
_cell.length_c   1.000
_cell.angle_alpha   90.00
_cell.angle_beta   90.00
_cell.angle_gamma   90.00
#
_symmetry.space_group_name_H-M   'P 1'
#
loop_
_entity.id
_entity.type
_entity.pdbx_description
1 polymer ?
#
loop_
_entity_poly.entity_id
_entity_poly.type
_entity_poly.pdbx_seq_one_letter_code
_entity_poly.pdbx_strand_id
1 'polypeptide(L)'
;MIKKHFIAICALMLISVTAISQIELKNKVVDFATLMPLESASVYVQNTTTGTITNVNGKFVLLIPEKYAKDTLVVSSIGYKSFKAPVGEFDNSMEIFLEEDVASLDEVVLVAENRPKTGNEIVLRALEELPETLPDSSYLQKGFVRHKERNKREFKWLVEGAITLYDGAAQDKSKENLKINVDELRKSYDLRDVDSLLTYTSYLKNNSYGLRLRSKDLKRDTILTSSLIKAIKWNDTRVNGLDNLFQGKLNLVRNSSNLGALFGKNILETHNFILDTVLVENDRKLYKIKIANSKEFIDLKTKGIYNGGLEANGWIYIYWDNYAIKKVEYELVAGSPQQKSRSKTLFDTYLNHKLVINYMEYNDRMYTNYIYYETPKLVNVGSRENNKDATEEDLIAEKENRFYYTVQEIVFTEIIDDQEEVKAALSKDWDADLFSVRPYNKEFWKNYNVLLESEEEEKLIQDLTKRSTLFKN
;
A
#
# COMPACT_ATOMS: atom_id res chain seq x y z
N MET A 1 -13.83 57.40 19.18
CA MET A 1 -13.71 56.27 18.21
C MET A 1 -12.30 55.68 18.08
N ILE A 2 -11.23 56.46 18.24
CA ILE A 2 -9.84 56.01 18.03
C ILE A 2 -9.39 54.89 19.01
N LYS A 3 -9.77 54.96 20.30
CA LYS A 3 -9.41 53.92 21.30
C LYS A 3 -10.00 52.52 21.01
N LYS A 4 -11.20 52.43 20.41
CA LYS A 4 -11.81 51.12 20.05
C LYS A 4 -11.10 50.45 18.86
N HIS A 5 -10.59 51.25 17.92
CA HIS A 5 -9.84 50.75 16.77
C HIS A 5 -8.43 50.30 17.19
N PHE A 6 -7.81 51.00 18.15
CA PHE A 6 -6.50 50.61 18.69
C PHE A 6 -6.54 49.26 19.42
N ILE A 7 -7.59 49.01 20.23
CA ILE A 7 -7.78 47.71 20.91
C ILE A 7 -8.05 46.59 19.89
N ALA A 8 -8.82 46.85 18.83
CA ALA A 8 -9.07 45.87 17.77
C ALA A 8 -7.79 45.52 16.97
N ILE A 9 -6.90 46.49 16.74
CA ILE A 9 -5.62 46.28 16.05
C ILE A 9 -4.63 45.51 16.95
N CYS A 10 -4.58 45.79 18.26
CA CYS A 10 -3.79 45.01 19.21
C CYS A 10 -4.32 43.58 19.38
N ALA A 11 -5.64 43.36 19.30
CA ALA A 11 -6.25 42.03 19.29
C ALA A 11 -5.93 41.25 17.99
N LEU A 12 -5.80 41.96 16.86
CA LEU A 12 -5.37 41.36 15.59
C LEU A 12 -3.88 40.95 15.58
N MET A 13 -3.02 41.67 16.31
CA MET A 13 -1.59 41.33 16.47
C MET A 13 -1.33 40.18 17.45
N LEU A 14 -2.31 39.81 18.30
CA LEU A 14 -2.22 38.64 19.18
C LEU A 14 -2.59 37.33 18.47
N ILE A 15 -3.09 37.41 17.23
CA ILE A 15 -3.19 36.27 16.31
C ILE A 15 -1.86 36.19 15.54
N SER A 16 -0.77 35.98 16.28
CA SER A 16 0.47 35.52 15.68
C SER A 16 0.18 34.15 15.10
N VAL A 17 0.11 34.05 13.77
CA VAL A 17 0.07 32.76 13.09
C VAL A 17 1.34 32.03 13.51
N THR A 18 1.21 31.04 14.40
CA THR A 18 2.31 30.14 14.73
C THR A 18 2.55 29.30 13.49
N ALA A 19 3.44 29.78 12.61
CA ALA A 19 4.01 28.95 11.58
C ALA A 19 4.72 27.80 12.31
N ILE A 20 4.17 26.60 12.22
CA ILE A 20 4.82 25.39 12.72
C ILE A 20 6.00 25.15 11.77
N SER A 21 7.20 25.56 12.18
CA SER A 21 8.42 25.17 11.49
C SER A 21 8.53 23.64 11.52
N GLN A 22 9.01 23.07 10.43
CA GLN A 22 9.25 21.64 10.27
C GLN A 22 10.70 21.47 9.83
N ILE A 23 11.38 20.48 10.40
CA ILE A 23 12.72 20.08 10.02
C ILE A 23 12.58 19.09 8.85
N GLU A 24 13.13 19.44 7.69
CA GLU A 24 13.19 18.54 6.54
C GLU A 24 14.48 17.72 6.59
N LEU A 25 14.32 16.41 6.76
CA LEU A 25 15.40 15.44 6.59
C LEU A 25 15.24 14.75 5.24
N LYS A 26 16.32 14.71 4.46
CA LYS A 26 16.36 14.01 3.17
C LYS A 26 17.73 13.44 2.93
N ASN A 27 17.76 12.18 2.53
CA ASN A 27 19.02 11.53 2.20
C ASN A 27 18.79 10.23 1.43
N LYS A 28 19.87 9.49 1.19
CA LYS A 28 19.90 8.18 0.59
C LYS A 28 20.50 7.17 1.56
N VAL A 29 19.89 5.99 1.61
CA VAL A 29 20.33 4.85 2.41
C VAL A 29 20.88 3.79 1.45
N VAL A 30 22.10 3.33 1.73
CA VAL A 30 22.80 2.35 0.91
C VAL A 30 23.42 1.26 1.78
N ASP A 31 23.61 0.10 1.18
CA ASP A 31 24.40 -0.98 1.75
C ASP A 31 25.88 -0.59 1.77
N PHE A 32 26.54 -0.74 2.91
CA PHE A 32 27.94 -0.31 3.08
C PHE A 32 28.92 -1.07 2.17
N ALA A 33 28.68 -2.36 1.93
CA ALA A 33 29.63 -3.22 1.22
C ALA A 33 29.49 -3.11 -0.30
N THR A 34 28.25 -3.05 -0.79
CA THR A 34 27.90 -3.09 -2.22
C THR A 34 27.58 -1.72 -2.79
N LEU A 35 27.35 -0.72 -1.93
CA LEU A 35 26.88 0.63 -2.29
C LEU A 35 25.53 0.62 -3.04
N MET A 36 24.81 -0.50 -3.01
CA MET A 36 23.49 -0.60 -3.61
C MET A 36 22.45 0.12 -2.75
N PRO A 37 21.45 0.79 -3.35
CA PRO A 37 20.39 1.42 -2.59
C PRO A 37 19.57 0.41 -1.78
N LEU A 38 19.23 0.79 -0.55
CA LEU A 38 18.33 0.00 0.31
C LEU A 38 16.91 0.53 0.17
N GLU A 39 16.10 -0.18 -0.62
CA GLU A 39 14.66 0.06 -0.75
C GLU A 39 13.90 -0.38 0.50
N SER A 40 12.84 0.35 0.86
CA SER A 40 11.95 0.03 1.98
C SER A 40 12.62 0.00 3.36
N ALA A 41 13.76 0.66 3.53
CA ALA A 41 14.34 0.92 4.84
C ALA A 41 13.42 1.87 5.64
N SER A 42 13.20 1.58 6.91
CA SER A 42 12.37 2.40 7.80
C SER A 42 13.17 3.60 8.30
N VAL A 43 12.62 4.80 8.16
CA VAL A 43 13.22 6.06 8.62
C VAL A 43 12.23 6.75 9.55
N TYR A 44 12.52 6.83 10.85
CA TYR A 44 11.54 7.33 11.82
C TYR A 44 12.18 8.00 13.02
N VAL A 45 11.41 8.83 13.72
CA VAL A 45 11.82 9.41 15.00
C VAL A 45 11.43 8.47 16.13
N GLN A 46 12.41 8.04 16.91
CA GLN A 46 12.25 7.06 17.98
C GLN A 46 11.15 7.46 18.98
N ASN A 47 10.33 6.50 19.41
CA ASN A 47 9.21 6.69 20.33
C ASN A 47 8.12 7.66 19.83
N THR A 48 8.04 7.87 18.52
CA THR A 48 6.97 8.64 17.89
C THR A 48 6.36 7.85 16.74
N THR A 49 5.26 8.37 16.21
CA THR A 49 4.62 7.84 15.00
C THR A 49 5.18 8.49 13.73
N THR A 50 6.11 9.44 13.85
CA THR A 50 6.63 10.24 12.73
C THR A 50 7.70 9.44 12.01
N GLY A 51 7.40 9.02 10.77
CA GLY A 51 8.34 8.28 9.94
C GLY A 51 7.94 8.22 8.48
N THR A 52 8.83 7.62 7.69
CA THR A 52 8.71 7.36 6.27
C THR A 52 9.52 6.10 5.93
N ILE A 53 9.56 5.75 4.65
CA ILE A 53 10.40 4.67 4.12
C ILE A 53 11.24 5.16 2.94
N THR A 54 12.33 4.46 2.64
CA THR A 54 13.11 4.71 1.43
C THR A 54 12.43 4.13 0.18
N ASN A 55 12.56 4.85 -0.94
CA ASN A 55 12.09 4.38 -2.25
C ASN A 55 13.06 3.38 -2.91
N VAL A 56 12.77 2.94 -4.14
CA VAL A 56 13.61 2.01 -4.93
C VAL A 56 15.04 2.51 -5.17
N ASN A 57 15.28 3.82 -5.07
CA ASN A 57 16.60 4.44 -5.20
C ASN A 57 17.28 4.65 -3.84
N GLY A 58 16.71 4.10 -2.76
CA GLY A 58 17.19 4.25 -1.39
C GLY A 58 16.96 5.65 -0.80
N LYS A 59 16.27 6.54 -1.51
CA LYS A 59 16.08 7.94 -1.07
C LYS A 59 14.85 8.08 -0.19
N PHE A 60 14.89 9.03 0.75
CA PHE A 60 13.75 9.41 1.58
C PHE A 60 13.67 10.92 1.77
N VAL A 61 12.47 11.40 2.11
CA VAL A 61 12.21 12.73 2.67
C VAL A 61 11.26 12.55 3.85
N LEU A 62 11.56 13.22 4.96
CA LEU A 62 10.76 13.21 6.18
C LEU A 62 10.66 14.62 6.75
N LEU A 63 9.44 15.16 6.86
CA LEU A 63 9.17 16.41 7.55
C LEU A 63 8.85 16.10 9.02
N ILE A 64 9.65 16.66 9.92
CA ILE A 64 9.58 16.40 11.36
C ILE A 64 9.15 17.69 12.08
N PRO A 65 8.11 17.65 12.92
CA PRO A 65 7.77 18.76 13.81
C PRO A 65 8.95 19.18 14.70
N GLU A 66 9.20 20.49 14.85
CA GLU A 66 10.29 21.04 15.69
C GLU A 66 10.31 20.54 17.14
N LYS A 67 9.15 20.14 17.68
CA LYS A 67 9.09 19.52 19.02
C LYS A 67 9.97 18.28 19.17
N TYR A 68 10.28 17.61 18.05
CA TYR A 68 11.11 16.41 17.99
C TYR A 68 12.55 16.68 17.56
N ALA A 69 12.99 17.94 17.50
CA ALA A 69 14.34 18.33 17.07
C ALA A 69 15.47 17.69 17.92
N LYS A 70 15.17 17.35 19.18
CA LYS A 70 16.13 16.75 20.11
C LYS A 70 16.01 15.22 20.21
N ASP A 71 15.04 14.65 19.51
CA ASP A 71 14.83 13.20 19.52
C ASP A 71 15.79 12.49 18.56
N THR A 72 15.77 11.17 18.59
CA THR A 72 16.68 10.33 17.79
C THR A 72 16.00 9.90 16.49
N LEU A 73 16.61 10.24 15.36
CA LEU A 73 16.33 9.62 14.07
C LEU A 73 16.91 8.20 14.06
N VAL A 74 16.10 7.23 13.67
CA VAL A 74 16.51 5.84 13.46
C VAL A 74 16.28 5.49 11.99
N VAL A 75 17.33 4.95 11.36
CA VAL A 75 17.24 4.32 10.04
C VAL A 75 17.57 2.85 10.19
N SER A 76 16.64 2.00 9.79
CA SER A 76 16.74 0.55 10.01
C SER A 76 16.28 -0.23 8.79
N SER A 77 16.91 -1.37 8.56
CA SER A 77 16.55 -2.33 7.54
C SER A 77 16.76 -3.73 8.10
N ILE A 78 15.88 -4.66 7.73
CA ILE A 78 15.99 -6.06 8.18
C ILE A 78 17.30 -6.66 7.67
N GLY A 79 18.10 -7.23 8.58
CA GLY A 79 19.41 -7.80 8.27
C GLY A 79 20.56 -6.79 8.30
N TYR A 80 20.33 -5.58 8.81
CA TYR A 80 21.32 -4.50 8.88
C TYR A 80 21.40 -3.87 10.27
N LYS A 81 22.58 -3.35 10.62
CA LYS A 81 22.76 -2.50 11.80
C LYS A 81 22.03 -1.18 11.59
N SER A 82 21.23 -0.77 12.56
CA SER A 82 20.50 0.49 12.49
C SER A 82 21.43 1.69 12.67
N PHE A 83 21.23 2.72 11.85
CA PHE A 83 21.83 4.03 12.04
C PHE A 83 20.97 4.86 13.01
N LYS A 84 21.62 5.59 13.92
CA LYS A 84 20.97 6.44 14.93
C LYS A 84 21.70 7.78 15.04
N ALA A 85 20.95 8.89 14.98
CA ALA A 85 21.50 10.24 15.15
C ALA A 85 20.44 11.20 15.72
N PRO A 86 20.81 12.25 16.48
CA PRO A 86 19.86 13.29 16.87
C PRO A 86 19.29 14.01 15.64
N VAL A 87 17.97 14.27 15.63
CA VAL A 87 17.27 14.92 14.49
C VAL A 87 17.91 16.25 14.12
N GLY A 88 18.17 17.11 15.11
CA GLY A 88 18.77 18.44 14.90
C GLY A 88 20.25 18.41 14.49
N GLU A 89 20.91 17.27 14.58
CA GLU A 89 22.32 17.09 14.18
C GLU A 89 22.46 16.31 12.87
N PHE A 90 21.35 15.90 12.24
CA PHE A 90 21.38 15.14 11.01
C PHE A 90 21.91 15.99 9.83
N ASP A 91 22.93 15.47 9.15
CA ASP A 91 23.50 16.10 7.96
C ASP A 91 22.87 15.56 6.68
N ASN A 92 22.07 16.40 6.01
CA ASN A 92 21.45 16.08 4.72
C ASN A 92 22.45 15.93 3.56
N SER A 93 23.75 16.20 3.76
CA SER A 93 24.78 16.10 2.72
C SER A 93 25.51 14.75 2.67
N MET A 94 25.37 13.90 3.69
CA MET A 94 26.10 12.63 3.79
C MET A 94 25.16 11.43 3.69
N GLU A 95 25.41 10.52 2.74
CA GLU A 95 24.65 9.27 2.62
C GLU A 95 24.70 8.43 3.90
N ILE A 96 23.62 7.69 4.16
CA ILE A 96 23.54 6.75 5.28
C ILE A 96 23.96 5.37 4.79
N PHE A 97 25.03 4.84 5.38
CA PHE A 97 25.53 3.50 5.08
C PHE A 97 25.09 2.54 6.17
N LEU A 98 24.38 1.48 5.79
CA LEU A 98 24.04 0.40 6.71
C LEU A 98 24.94 -0.81 6.46
N GLU A 99 25.54 -1.33 7.52
CA GLU A 99 26.31 -2.57 7.48
C GLU A 99 25.38 -3.77 7.67
N GLU A 100 25.59 -4.84 6.91
CA GLU A 100 24.87 -6.10 7.14
C GLU A 100 25.13 -6.60 8.58
N ASP A 101 24.06 -7.03 9.24
CA ASP A 101 24.07 -7.62 10.58
C ASP A 101 23.48 -9.02 10.51
N VAL A 102 24.35 -9.97 10.14
CA VAL A 102 23.97 -11.38 10.09
C VAL A 102 24.03 -11.91 11.51
N ALA A 103 22.86 -12.16 12.12
CA ALA A 103 22.79 -13.05 13.27
C ALA A 103 23.34 -14.42 12.83
N SER A 104 24.48 -14.82 13.40
CA SER A 104 24.84 -16.23 13.40
C SER A 104 23.69 -17.00 14.06
N LEU A 105 23.29 -18.13 13.47
CA LEU A 105 22.53 -19.16 14.16
C LEU A 105 23.46 -19.82 15.19
N ASP A 106 24.04 -19.03 16.11
CA ASP A 106 24.81 -19.60 17.20
C ASP A 106 23.87 -20.38 18.08
N GLU A 107 24.23 -21.66 18.16
CA GLU A 107 23.72 -22.77 18.92
C GLU A 107 22.68 -22.37 19.96
N VAL A 108 21.48 -22.95 19.80
CA VAL A 108 20.37 -22.98 20.76
C VAL A 108 20.85 -22.65 22.16
N VAL A 109 20.82 -21.35 22.51
CA VAL A 109 20.85 -20.96 23.91
C VAL A 109 19.73 -21.77 24.53
N LEU A 110 20.05 -22.60 25.52
CA LEU A 110 19.11 -23.42 26.28
C LEU A 110 18.09 -22.49 26.94
N VAL A 111 17.14 -21.99 26.16
CA VAL A 111 15.95 -21.34 26.67
C VAL A 111 15.14 -22.48 27.26
N ALA A 112 14.79 -22.36 28.54
CA ALA A 112 13.97 -23.34 29.25
C ALA A 112 12.54 -23.47 28.67
N GLU A 113 12.19 -22.68 27.66
CA GLU A 113 10.90 -22.68 26.99
C GLU A 113 10.92 -23.53 25.71
N ASN A 114 9.91 -24.38 25.56
CA ASN A 114 9.70 -25.19 24.36
C ASN A 114 9.24 -24.29 23.20
N ARG A 115 10.19 -23.68 22.49
CA ARG A 115 9.91 -22.85 21.31
C ARG A 115 9.56 -23.70 20.07
N PRO A 116 8.65 -23.22 19.21
CA PRO A 116 8.41 -23.78 17.87
C PRO A 116 9.71 -24.00 17.08
N LYS A 117 9.81 -25.12 16.36
CA LYS A 117 11.04 -25.47 15.61
C LYS A 117 10.86 -25.35 14.11
N THR A 118 9.64 -25.47 13.62
CA THR A 118 9.32 -25.41 12.19
C THR A 118 8.72 -24.07 11.80
N GLY A 119 8.86 -23.67 10.53
CA GLY A 119 8.24 -22.45 10.02
C GLY A 119 6.71 -22.46 10.20
N ASN A 120 6.07 -23.61 9.99
CA ASN A 120 4.62 -23.77 10.21
C ASN A 120 4.22 -23.49 11.66
N GLU A 121 4.92 -24.07 12.64
CA GLU A 121 4.62 -23.83 14.06
C GLU A 121 4.88 -22.38 14.47
N ILE A 122 5.95 -21.75 13.97
CA ILE A 122 6.26 -20.33 14.28
C ILE A 122 5.18 -19.41 13.73
N VAL A 123 4.73 -19.61 12.48
CA VAL A 123 3.67 -18.80 11.88
C VAL A 123 2.33 -19.03 12.57
N LEU A 124 1.98 -20.28 12.87
CA LEU A 124 0.76 -20.56 13.64
C LEU A 124 0.81 -19.90 15.02
N ARG A 125 1.97 -19.93 15.69
CA ARG A 125 2.15 -19.22 16.95
C ARG A 125 1.96 -17.72 16.81
N ALA A 126 2.57 -17.09 15.80
CA ALA A 126 2.38 -15.67 15.55
C ALA A 126 0.91 -15.29 15.29
N LEU A 127 0.14 -16.16 14.62
CA LEU A 127 -1.30 -15.96 14.44
C LEU A 127 -2.10 -16.10 15.74
N GLU A 128 -1.68 -17.01 16.64
CA GLU A 128 -2.27 -17.16 17.97
C GLU A 128 -2.00 -15.92 18.85
N GLU A 129 -0.83 -15.30 18.72
CA GLU A 129 -0.41 -14.13 19.51
C GLU A 129 -0.93 -12.78 18.93
N LEU A 130 -1.71 -12.78 17.84
CA LEU A 130 -2.26 -11.53 17.28
C LEU A 130 -3.11 -10.69 18.25
N PRO A 131 -3.92 -11.27 19.16
CA PRO A 131 -4.61 -10.49 20.18
C PRO A 131 -3.66 -9.70 21.10
N GLU A 132 -2.45 -10.21 21.33
CA GLU A 132 -1.44 -9.58 22.18
C GLU A 132 -0.46 -8.70 21.39
N THR A 133 -0.41 -8.84 20.06
CA THR A 133 0.59 -8.11 19.25
C THR A 133 -0.04 -7.04 18.36
N LEU A 134 -1.35 -7.09 18.09
CA LEU A 134 -2.07 -6.06 17.34
C LEU A 134 -2.85 -5.12 18.29
N PRO A 135 -3.30 -3.94 17.80
CA PRO A 135 -4.08 -3.02 18.61
C PRO A 135 -5.40 -3.63 19.09
N ASP A 136 -5.65 -3.51 20.39
CA ASP A 136 -6.80 -4.07 21.12
C ASP A 136 -7.90 -3.04 21.40
N SER A 137 -7.64 -1.76 21.11
CA SER A 137 -8.56 -0.64 21.27
C SER A 137 -8.66 0.17 19.99
N SER A 138 -9.66 1.06 19.93
CA SER A 138 -9.93 1.83 18.72
C SER A 138 -8.91 2.94 18.49
N TYR A 139 -8.52 3.13 17.23
CA TYR A 139 -7.51 4.11 16.85
C TYR A 139 -7.77 4.69 15.46
N LEU A 140 -7.08 5.79 15.17
CA LEU A 140 -6.95 6.34 13.82
C LEU A 140 -5.51 6.20 13.33
N GLN A 141 -5.33 6.03 12.03
CA GLN A 141 -4.06 6.29 11.36
C GLN A 141 -4.24 7.29 10.24
N LYS A 142 -3.38 8.32 10.21
CA LYS A 142 -3.28 9.18 9.03
C LYS A 142 -2.16 8.69 8.15
N GLY A 143 -2.37 8.73 6.84
CA GLY A 143 -1.39 8.25 5.88
C GLY A 143 -1.54 8.83 4.49
N PHE A 144 -0.52 8.62 3.69
CA PHE A 144 -0.48 9.00 2.29
C PHE A 144 -0.65 7.76 1.42
N VAL A 145 -1.49 7.84 0.39
CA VAL A 145 -1.63 6.82 -0.65
C VAL A 145 -1.23 7.37 -2.01
N ARG A 146 -0.44 6.59 -2.74
CA ARG A 146 -0.14 6.78 -4.16
C ARG A 146 -0.67 5.58 -4.95
N HIS A 147 -1.59 5.84 -5.86
CA HIS A 147 -2.15 4.88 -6.81
C HIS A 147 -1.66 5.21 -8.22
N LYS A 148 -1.04 4.24 -8.87
CA LYS A 148 -0.45 4.34 -10.20
C LYS A 148 -1.08 3.30 -11.11
N GLU A 149 -1.42 3.69 -12.34
CA GLU A 149 -1.73 2.74 -13.41
C GLU A 149 -0.75 2.92 -14.56
N ARG A 150 -0.11 1.83 -14.97
CA ARG A 150 0.82 1.81 -16.10
C ARG A 150 0.62 0.61 -17.01
N ASN A 151 0.86 0.80 -18.29
CA ASN A 151 1.03 -0.30 -19.22
C ASN A 151 2.51 -0.72 -19.27
N LYS A 152 2.90 -1.55 -20.24
CA LYS A 152 4.31 -1.98 -20.39
C LYS A 152 5.27 -0.88 -20.84
N ARG A 153 4.77 0.23 -21.39
CA ARG A 153 5.56 1.32 -21.99
C ARG A 153 5.56 2.61 -21.17
N GLU A 154 4.42 2.97 -20.62
CA GLU A 154 4.20 4.28 -20.01
C GLU A 154 3.12 4.22 -18.93
N PHE A 155 3.17 5.20 -18.03
CA PHE A 155 2.08 5.37 -17.08
C PHE A 155 0.94 6.13 -17.71
N LYS A 156 -0.25 5.82 -17.22
CA LYS A 156 -1.51 6.30 -17.73
C LYS A 156 -2.24 7.16 -16.71
N TRP A 157 -2.05 6.89 -15.42
CA TRP A 157 -2.77 7.61 -14.39
C TRP A 157 -2.04 7.58 -13.06
N LEU A 158 -2.02 8.73 -12.38
CA LEU A 158 -1.53 8.90 -11.02
C LEU A 158 -2.64 9.55 -10.18
N VAL A 159 -2.89 8.94 -9.02
CA VAL A 159 -3.80 9.46 -8.00
C VAL A 159 -3.08 9.43 -6.67
N GLU A 160 -3.07 10.54 -5.97
CA GLU A 160 -2.45 10.66 -4.66
C GLU A 160 -3.46 11.22 -3.67
N GLY A 161 -3.49 10.69 -2.47
CA GLY A 161 -4.43 11.09 -1.43
C GLY A 161 -3.83 11.08 -0.04
N ALA A 162 -4.27 12.02 0.79
CA ALA A 162 -4.17 11.87 2.24
C ALA A 162 -5.39 11.09 2.70
N ILE A 163 -5.17 10.10 3.57
CA ILE A 163 -6.21 9.22 4.08
C ILE A 163 -6.18 9.18 5.60
N THR A 164 -7.35 8.96 6.18
CA THR A 164 -7.53 8.61 7.58
C THR A 164 -8.20 7.23 7.63
N LEU A 165 -7.54 6.28 8.29
CA LEU A 165 -8.06 4.95 8.60
C LEU A 165 -8.57 4.97 10.05
N TYR A 166 -9.80 4.55 10.27
CA TYR A 166 -10.30 4.17 11.59
C TYR A 166 -10.35 2.65 11.69
N ASP A 167 -9.94 2.12 12.84
CA ASP A 167 -10.11 0.72 13.18
C ASP A 167 -10.60 0.60 14.63
N GLY A 168 -11.66 -0.18 14.85
CA GLY A 168 -12.26 -0.37 16.18
C GLY A 168 -11.42 -1.24 17.12
N ALA A 169 -10.80 -2.29 16.59
CA ALA A 169 -9.84 -3.17 17.24
C ALA A 169 -9.43 -4.25 16.24
N ALA A 170 -8.20 -4.76 16.33
CA ALA A 170 -7.72 -5.78 15.40
C ALA A 170 -8.52 -7.09 15.44
N GLN A 171 -9.22 -7.37 16.54
CA GLN A 171 -10.06 -8.56 16.69
C GLN A 171 -11.46 -8.40 16.08
N ASP A 172 -11.88 -7.16 15.84
CA ASP A 172 -13.18 -6.88 15.25
C ASP A 172 -13.19 -7.15 13.75
N LYS A 173 -14.37 -7.52 13.25
CA LYS A 173 -14.60 -7.67 11.82
C LYS A 173 -14.39 -6.34 11.11
N SER A 174 -13.38 -6.27 10.25
CA SER A 174 -13.02 -5.06 9.51
C SER A 174 -14.17 -4.49 8.66
N LYS A 175 -15.03 -5.34 8.06
CA LYS A 175 -16.20 -4.85 7.30
C LYS A 175 -17.20 -4.02 8.11
N GLU A 176 -17.23 -4.22 9.42
CA GLU A 176 -18.16 -3.55 10.34
C GLU A 176 -17.46 -2.43 11.13
N ASN A 177 -16.15 -2.58 11.40
CA ASN A 177 -15.41 -1.75 12.36
C ASN A 177 -14.17 -1.06 11.79
N LEU A 178 -13.92 -1.15 10.48
CA LEU A 178 -12.85 -0.42 9.80
C LEU A 178 -13.46 0.55 8.79
N LYS A 179 -13.10 1.83 8.88
CA LYS A 179 -13.54 2.87 7.96
C LYS A 179 -12.34 3.59 7.36
N ILE A 180 -12.43 4.00 6.10
CA ILE A 180 -11.41 4.82 5.46
C ILE A 180 -12.05 6.11 4.97
N ASN A 181 -11.38 7.22 5.22
CA ASN A 181 -11.69 8.51 4.64
C ASN A 181 -10.53 8.95 3.75
N VAL A 182 -10.83 9.40 2.55
CA VAL A 182 -9.92 10.21 1.76
C VAL A 182 -10.10 11.64 2.22
N ASP A 183 -9.07 12.25 2.80
CA ASP A 183 -9.13 13.60 3.34
C ASP A 183 -8.89 14.63 2.21
N GLU A 184 -7.79 14.44 1.49
CA GLU A 184 -7.34 15.32 0.40
C GLU A 184 -6.91 14.48 -0.80
N LEU A 185 -7.01 15.04 -2.01
CA LEU A 185 -6.77 14.29 -3.24
C LEU A 185 -6.13 15.17 -4.31
N ARG A 186 -5.18 14.61 -5.07
CA ARG A 186 -4.64 15.19 -6.30
C ARG A 186 -4.45 14.11 -7.36
N LYS A 187 -4.61 14.47 -8.62
CA LYS A 187 -4.60 13.52 -9.74
C LYS A 187 -3.90 14.09 -10.95
N SER A 188 -3.18 13.23 -11.66
CA SER A 188 -2.81 13.52 -13.04
C SER A 188 -4.05 13.47 -13.93
N TYR A 189 -3.87 13.90 -15.18
CA TYR A 189 -4.82 13.56 -16.23
C TYR A 189 -4.86 12.04 -16.40
N ASP A 190 -6.07 11.52 -16.59
CA ASP A 190 -6.28 10.11 -16.90
C ASP A 190 -6.05 9.91 -18.40
N LEU A 191 -4.91 9.32 -18.76
CA LEU A 191 -4.52 9.01 -20.14
C LEU A 191 -4.87 7.57 -20.53
N ARG A 192 -5.66 6.87 -19.70
CA ARG A 192 -6.11 5.52 -20.02
C ARG A 192 -7.12 5.58 -21.16
N ASP A 193 -6.97 4.65 -22.10
CA ASP A 193 -7.98 4.45 -23.13
C ASP A 193 -9.22 3.76 -22.53
N VAL A 194 -10.37 4.43 -22.63
CA VAL A 194 -11.63 4.02 -21.99
C VAL A 194 -12.54 3.36 -23.02
N ASP A 195 -12.17 2.14 -23.44
CA ASP A 195 -12.91 1.41 -24.49
C ASP A 195 -13.19 -0.08 -24.20
N SER A 196 -13.25 -0.46 -22.92
CA SER A 196 -13.51 -1.86 -22.58
C SER A 196 -15.01 -2.22 -22.59
N LEU A 197 -15.44 -2.87 -23.68
CA LEU A 197 -16.74 -3.56 -23.76
C LEU A 197 -16.87 -4.67 -22.71
N LEU A 198 -15.76 -5.31 -22.33
CA LEU A 198 -15.74 -6.34 -21.29
C LEU A 198 -16.11 -5.75 -19.92
N THR A 199 -15.50 -4.63 -19.56
CA THR A 199 -15.76 -3.90 -18.31
C THR A 199 -17.19 -3.38 -18.32
N TYR A 200 -17.63 -2.79 -19.43
CA TYR A 200 -19.00 -2.31 -19.58
C TYR A 200 -20.05 -3.43 -19.48
N THR A 201 -19.80 -4.59 -20.10
CA THR A 201 -20.67 -5.78 -19.94
C THR A 201 -20.77 -6.21 -18.47
N SER A 202 -19.64 -6.21 -17.76
CA SER A 202 -19.60 -6.56 -16.34
C SER A 202 -20.38 -5.56 -15.49
N TYR A 203 -20.25 -4.27 -15.81
CA TYR A 203 -21.03 -3.19 -15.20
C TYR A 203 -22.54 -3.37 -15.44
N LEU A 204 -22.98 -3.64 -16.66
CA LEU A 204 -24.40 -3.89 -16.96
C LEU A 204 -24.95 -5.09 -16.18
N LYS A 205 -24.21 -6.20 -16.14
CA LYS A 205 -24.59 -7.39 -15.36
C LYS A 205 -24.70 -7.11 -13.85
N ASN A 206 -23.84 -6.26 -13.32
CA ASN A 206 -23.89 -5.90 -11.91
C ASN A 206 -25.13 -5.05 -11.58
N ASN A 207 -25.58 -4.21 -12.52
CA ASN A 207 -26.71 -3.30 -12.35
C ASN A 207 -28.05 -3.88 -12.87
N SER A 208 -28.07 -5.09 -13.43
CA SER A 208 -29.27 -5.71 -14.00
C SER A 208 -29.31 -7.20 -13.68
N TYR A 209 -30.31 -7.61 -12.90
CA TYR A 209 -30.47 -8.99 -12.48
C TYR A 209 -30.83 -9.91 -13.66
N GLY A 210 -30.19 -11.09 -13.73
CA GLY A 210 -30.48 -12.11 -14.74
C GLY A 210 -29.98 -11.82 -16.16
N LEU A 211 -29.23 -10.73 -16.37
CA LEU A 211 -28.75 -10.33 -17.70
C LEU A 211 -27.70 -11.32 -18.25
N ARG A 212 -28.09 -12.11 -19.26
CA ARG A 212 -27.20 -13.02 -19.99
C ARG A 212 -26.58 -12.33 -21.21
N LEU A 213 -25.62 -11.44 -20.95
CA LEU A 213 -24.91 -10.65 -21.97
C LEU A 213 -23.43 -11.07 -22.07
N ARG A 214 -22.82 -11.05 -23.26
CA ARG A 214 -21.37 -11.17 -23.44
C ARG A 214 -20.85 -9.92 -24.13
N SER A 215 -19.55 -9.64 -23.99
CA SER A 215 -18.92 -8.47 -24.62
C SER A 215 -19.12 -8.41 -26.12
N LYS A 216 -19.06 -9.58 -26.80
CA LYS A 216 -19.30 -9.71 -28.24
C LYS A 216 -20.74 -9.43 -28.68
N ASP A 217 -21.69 -9.41 -27.75
CA ASP A 217 -23.09 -9.11 -28.05
C ASP A 217 -23.34 -7.57 -28.03
N LEU A 218 -22.33 -6.78 -27.65
CA LEU A 218 -22.36 -5.31 -27.66
C LEU A 218 -21.62 -4.74 -28.88
N LYS A 219 -22.11 -3.60 -29.38
CA LYS A 219 -21.44 -2.84 -30.43
C LYS A 219 -20.97 -1.50 -29.89
N ARG A 220 -19.70 -1.17 -30.10
CA ARG A 220 -19.06 -0.01 -29.48
C ARG A 220 -19.64 1.33 -29.95
N ASP A 221 -19.97 1.44 -31.24
CA ASP A 221 -20.60 2.59 -31.86
C ASP A 221 -21.96 2.97 -31.24
N THR A 222 -22.65 2.01 -30.63
CA THR A 222 -23.94 2.25 -29.96
C THR A 222 -23.83 2.74 -28.51
N ILE A 223 -22.62 2.83 -27.94
CA ILE A 223 -22.40 3.12 -26.52
C ILE A 223 -21.78 4.51 -26.35
N LEU A 224 -22.41 5.33 -25.52
CA LEU A 224 -21.86 6.64 -25.13
C LEU A 224 -20.57 6.47 -24.33
N THR A 225 -19.54 7.24 -24.66
CA THR A 225 -18.25 7.24 -23.93
C THR A 225 -18.45 7.51 -22.44
N SER A 226 -19.41 8.37 -22.05
CA SER A 226 -19.73 8.63 -20.64
C SER A 226 -20.21 7.39 -19.87
N SER A 227 -20.87 6.44 -20.55
CA SER A 227 -21.27 5.16 -19.97
C SER A 227 -20.07 4.22 -19.74
N LEU A 228 -19.09 4.25 -20.65
CA LEU A 228 -17.85 3.49 -20.51
C LEU A 228 -17.00 4.05 -19.36
N ILE A 229 -16.90 5.37 -19.24
CA ILE A 229 -16.20 6.05 -18.12
C ILE A 229 -16.83 5.63 -16.79
N LYS A 230 -18.16 5.62 -16.68
CA LYS A 230 -18.86 5.14 -15.47
C LYS A 230 -18.52 3.68 -15.14
N ALA A 231 -18.46 2.81 -16.15
CA ALA A 231 -18.13 1.40 -15.95
C ALA A 231 -16.66 1.19 -15.54
N ILE A 232 -15.72 1.96 -16.10
CA ILE A 232 -14.32 1.92 -15.68
C ILE A 232 -14.19 2.42 -14.24
N LYS A 233 -14.78 3.56 -13.89
CA LYS A 233 -14.75 4.05 -12.50
C LYS A 233 -15.34 3.03 -11.52
N TRP A 234 -16.47 2.40 -11.85
CA TRP A 234 -17.03 1.31 -11.04
C TRP A 234 -16.06 0.14 -10.88
N ASN A 235 -15.35 -0.25 -11.94
CA ASN A 235 -14.38 -1.33 -11.89
C ASN A 235 -13.12 -0.93 -11.09
N ASP A 236 -12.68 0.33 -11.18
CA ASP A 236 -11.59 0.89 -10.37
C ASP A 236 -11.91 0.76 -8.88
N THR A 237 -13.08 1.23 -8.45
CA THR A 237 -13.54 1.11 -7.05
C THR A 237 -13.65 -0.36 -6.63
N ARG A 238 -14.19 -1.24 -7.49
CA ARG A 238 -14.37 -2.67 -7.16
C ARG A 238 -13.07 -3.46 -7.05
N VAL A 239 -12.05 -3.14 -7.86
CA VAL A 239 -10.81 -3.92 -7.93
C VAL A 239 -9.70 -3.31 -7.07
N ASN A 240 -9.67 -1.98 -6.99
CA ASN A 240 -8.59 -1.21 -6.39
C ASN A 240 -9.07 -0.20 -5.33
N GLY A 241 -10.35 -0.19 -4.96
CA GLY A 241 -10.82 0.65 -3.86
C GLY A 241 -10.15 0.28 -2.53
N LEU A 242 -9.91 1.29 -1.69
CA LEU A 242 -9.23 1.14 -0.40
C LEU A 242 -9.98 0.14 0.51
N ASP A 243 -11.32 0.17 0.52
CA ASP A 243 -12.13 -0.79 1.29
C ASP A 243 -11.80 -2.25 0.94
N ASN A 244 -11.59 -2.56 -0.35
CA ASN A 244 -11.26 -3.92 -0.77
C ASN A 244 -9.86 -4.34 -0.32
N LEU A 245 -8.92 -3.40 -0.25
CA LEU A 245 -7.58 -3.68 0.25
C LEU A 245 -7.63 -3.93 1.76
N PHE A 246 -8.20 -3.01 2.53
CA PHE A 246 -8.17 -3.05 4.00
C PHE A 246 -9.16 -4.05 4.62
N GLN A 247 -10.36 -4.21 4.06
CA GLN A 247 -11.39 -5.12 4.57
C GLN A 247 -11.40 -6.49 3.84
N GLY A 248 -10.59 -6.63 2.80
CA GLY A 248 -10.51 -7.85 1.99
C GLY A 248 -9.52 -8.88 2.49
N LYS A 249 -9.43 -10.00 1.76
CA LYS A 249 -8.55 -11.13 2.11
C LYS A 249 -7.05 -10.81 1.98
N LEU A 250 -6.69 -9.76 1.24
CA LEU A 250 -5.30 -9.36 1.01
C LEU A 250 -4.71 -8.55 2.17
N ASN A 251 -5.53 -8.06 3.12
CA ASN A 251 -4.99 -7.54 4.39
C ASN A 251 -4.73 -8.70 5.35
N LEU A 252 -3.67 -9.45 5.06
CA LEU A 252 -3.40 -10.82 5.52
C LEU A 252 -3.50 -10.98 7.04
N VAL A 253 -2.73 -10.18 7.79
CA VAL A 253 -2.61 -10.30 9.24
C VAL A 253 -3.83 -9.72 9.95
N ARG A 254 -4.23 -8.49 9.60
CA ARG A 254 -5.35 -7.79 10.23
C ARG A 254 -6.68 -8.53 10.09
N ASN A 255 -6.89 -9.19 8.96
CA ASN A 255 -8.12 -9.94 8.68
C ASN A 255 -8.00 -11.45 8.91
N SER A 256 -6.95 -11.92 9.58
CA SER A 256 -6.72 -13.35 9.88
C SER A 256 -7.88 -14.02 10.63
N SER A 257 -8.57 -13.29 11.50
CA SER A 257 -9.74 -13.77 12.26
C SER A 257 -11.02 -13.90 11.42
N ASN A 258 -11.05 -13.33 10.20
CA ASN A 258 -12.23 -13.37 9.35
C ASN A 258 -12.45 -14.77 8.75
N LEU A 259 -13.72 -15.14 8.57
CA LEU A 259 -14.09 -16.39 7.89
C LEU A 259 -13.57 -16.40 6.45
N GLY A 260 -12.74 -17.40 6.12
CA GLY A 260 -12.17 -17.57 4.79
C GLY A 260 -11.02 -16.61 4.46
N ALA A 261 -10.40 -16.01 5.48
CA ALA A 261 -9.13 -15.28 5.37
C ALA A 261 -8.00 -16.17 4.85
N LEU A 262 -7.02 -15.57 4.19
CA LEU A 262 -5.85 -16.30 3.69
C LEU A 262 -4.97 -16.80 4.84
N PHE A 263 -4.73 -15.95 5.84
CA PHE A 263 -4.01 -16.30 7.06
C PHE A 263 -4.97 -16.70 8.19
N GLY A 264 -6.03 -17.43 7.85
CA GLY A 264 -7.02 -17.91 8.82
C GLY A 264 -6.69 -19.29 9.37
N LYS A 265 -7.67 -19.89 10.07
CA LYS A 265 -7.57 -21.21 10.72
C LYS A 265 -7.02 -22.33 9.83
N ASN A 266 -7.30 -22.28 8.53
CA ASN A 266 -6.92 -23.30 7.55
C ASN A 266 -5.70 -22.91 6.69
N ILE A 267 -4.85 -21.99 7.18
CA ILE A 267 -3.71 -21.46 6.43
C ILE A 267 -2.82 -22.56 5.83
N LEU A 268 -2.62 -23.68 6.54
CA LEU A 268 -1.75 -24.79 6.11
C LEU A 268 -2.31 -25.65 4.95
N GLU A 269 -3.60 -25.50 4.60
CA GLU A 269 -4.17 -26.15 3.40
C GLU A 269 -3.61 -25.52 2.12
N THR A 270 -3.33 -24.23 2.16
CA THR A 270 -2.92 -23.42 0.99
C THR A 270 -1.49 -22.90 1.07
N HIS A 271 -0.91 -22.83 2.27
CA HIS A 271 0.45 -22.33 2.52
C HIS A 271 1.30 -23.36 3.25
N ASN A 272 2.58 -23.38 2.94
CA ASN A 272 3.61 -24.08 3.70
C ASN A 272 4.70 -23.08 4.08
N PHE A 273 5.14 -23.13 5.33
CA PHE A 273 6.09 -22.18 5.90
C PHE A 273 7.38 -22.90 6.30
N ILE A 274 8.49 -22.40 5.77
CA ILE A 274 9.82 -22.99 5.95
C ILE A 274 10.70 -21.95 6.62
N LEU A 275 11.21 -22.26 7.81
CA LEU A 275 12.20 -21.40 8.47
C LEU A 275 13.47 -21.37 7.61
N ASP A 276 13.90 -20.17 7.24
CA ASP A 276 15.09 -19.96 6.40
C ASP A 276 16.29 -19.58 7.25
N THR A 277 16.17 -18.49 8.01
CA THR A 277 17.22 -18.01 8.93
C THR A 277 16.66 -17.12 10.03
N VAL A 278 17.53 -16.64 10.91
CA VAL A 278 17.26 -15.57 11.87
C VAL A 278 18.06 -14.35 11.45
N LEU A 279 17.43 -13.19 11.44
CA LEU A 279 18.07 -11.90 11.16
C LEU A 279 17.96 -10.99 12.38
N VAL A 280 18.56 -9.81 12.28
CA VAL A 280 18.46 -8.74 13.26
C VAL A 280 17.89 -7.50 12.58
N GLU A 281 17.08 -6.73 13.29
CA GLU A 281 16.71 -5.37 12.95
C GLU A 281 16.70 -4.56 14.24
N ASN A 282 17.46 -3.47 14.30
CA ASN A 282 17.56 -2.62 15.48
C ASN A 282 17.84 -3.41 16.78
N ASP A 283 18.87 -4.27 16.74
CA ASP A 283 19.31 -5.11 17.86
C ASP A 283 18.29 -6.19 18.32
N ARG A 284 17.16 -6.35 17.60
CA ARG A 284 16.10 -7.32 17.88
C ARG A 284 16.13 -8.47 16.88
N LYS A 285 16.12 -9.71 17.38
CA LYS A 285 16.11 -10.93 16.53
C LYS A 285 14.75 -11.13 15.88
N LEU A 286 14.77 -11.59 14.63
CA LEU A 286 13.57 -11.92 13.87
C LEU A 286 13.76 -13.19 13.04
N TYR A 287 12.75 -14.06 13.01
CA TYR A 287 12.68 -15.18 12.10
C TYR A 287 12.40 -14.67 10.69
N LYS A 288 13.16 -15.18 9.70
CA LYS A 288 12.83 -15.07 8.29
C LYS A 288 12.25 -16.42 7.84
N ILE A 289 11.00 -16.41 7.42
CA ILE A 289 10.26 -17.63 7.08
C ILE A 289 9.76 -17.53 5.65
N LYS A 290 10.11 -18.50 4.83
CA LYS A 290 9.66 -18.60 3.44
C LYS A 290 8.20 -19.05 3.39
N ILE A 291 7.40 -18.36 2.59
CA ILE A 291 6.04 -18.75 2.22
C ILE A 291 6.12 -19.53 0.90
N ALA A 292 5.56 -20.72 0.89
CA ALA A 292 5.42 -21.57 -0.28
C ALA A 292 3.99 -22.09 -0.40
N ASN A 293 3.64 -22.64 -1.57
CA ASN A 293 2.36 -23.30 -1.78
C ASN A 293 2.25 -24.60 -0.97
N SER A 294 1.01 -25.01 -0.70
CA SER A 294 0.68 -26.29 -0.07
C SER A 294 -0.20 -27.14 -1.01
N LYS A 295 -1.07 -27.96 -0.44
CA LYS A 295 -1.91 -28.95 -1.13
C LYS A 295 -2.99 -28.32 -1.99
N GLU A 296 -3.55 -27.21 -1.56
CA GLU A 296 -4.67 -26.55 -2.22
C GLU A 296 -4.26 -25.23 -2.86
N PHE A 297 -4.95 -24.89 -3.96
CA PHE A 297 -4.84 -23.58 -4.57
C PHE A 297 -5.67 -22.55 -3.80
N ILE A 298 -5.17 -21.33 -3.78
CA ILE A 298 -5.84 -20.18 -3.21
C ILE A 298 -6.96 -19.71 -4.14
N ASP A 299 -8.10 -19.37 -3.53
CA ASP A 299 -9.21 -18.69 -4.17
C ASP A 299 -9.65 -17.46 -3.35
N LEU A 300 -9.44 -16.29 -3.96
CA LEU A 300 -9.81 -15.01 -3.36
C LEU A 300 -11.33 -14.82 -3.32
N LYS A 301 -12.10 -15.54 -4.16
CA LYS A 301 -13.57 -15.53 -4.22
C LYS A 301 -14.16 -14.12 -4.35
N THR A 302 -13.52 -13.26 -5.13
CA THR A 302 -14.01 -11.89 -5.32
C THR A 302 -15.27 -11.90 -6.19
N LYS A 303 -16.34 -11.25 -5.74
CA LYS A 303 -17.65 -11.28 -6.40
C LYS A 303 -17.54 -10.82 -7.87
N GLY A 304 -17.91 -11.70 -8.79
CA GLY A 304 -17.90 -11.42 -10.23
C GLY A 304 -16.49 -11.33 -10.84
N ILE A 305 -15.47 -11.90 -10.19
CA ILE A 305 -14.11 -12.02 -10.69
C ILE A 305 -13.64 -13.46 -10.50
N TYR A 306 -13.11 -14.07 -11.55
CA TYR A 306 -12.44 -15.37 -11.42
C TYR A 306 -10.99 -15.14 -10.97
N ASN A 307 -10.69 -15.56 -9.74
CA ASN A 307 -9.39 -15.40 -9.08
C ASN A 307 -9.06 -16.56 -8.14
N GLY A 308 -9.38 -17.78 -8.59
CA GLY A 308 -8.96 -19.04 -7.98
C GLY A 308 -7.83 -19.72 -8.76
N GLY A 309 -7.19 -20.71 -8.14
CA GLY A 309 -6.09 -21.45 -8.77
C GLY A 309 -4.72 -20.78 -8.58
N LEU A 310 -4.55 -20.01 -7.50
CA LEU A 310 -3.33 -19.27 -7.18
C LEU A 310 -2.44 -20.04 -6.19
N GLU A 311 -1.15 -19.80 -6.24
CA GLU A 311 -0.13 -20.31 -5.32
C GLU A 311 0.55 -19.14 -4.62
N ALA A 312 0.77 -19.27 -3.31
CA ALA A 312 1.47 -18.27 -2.52
C ALA A 312 2.99 -18.46 -2.59
N ASN A 313 3.71 -17.35 -2.70
CA ASN A 313 5.16 -17.27 -2.53
C ASN A 313 5.51 -16.02 -1.71
N GLY A 314 6.70 -16.00 -1.11
CA GLY A 314 7.24 -14.81 -0.46
C GLY A 314 7.87 -15.11 0.89
N TRP A 315 7.79 -14.14 1.80
CA TRP A 315 8.48 -14.14 3.09
C TRP A 315 7.62 -13.53 4.18
N ILE A 316 7.70 -14.10 5.38
CA ILE A 316 7.16 -13.50 6.60
C ILE A 316 8.28 -13.33 7.62
N TYR A 317 8.31 -12.17 8.24
CA TYR A 317 9.31 -11.76 9.22
C TYR A 317 8.63 -11.57 10.56
N ILE A 318 9.08 -12.33 11.56
CA ILE A 318 8.40 -12.46 12.86
C ILE A 318 9.41 -12.23 13.96
N TYR A 319 9.14 -11.33 14.90
CA TYR A 319 10.05 -11.11 16.01
C TYR A 319 10.21 -12.36 16.88
N TRP A 320 11.45 -12.63 17.28
CA TRP A 320 11.82 -13.87 17.96
C TRP A 320 11.26 -13.97 19.40
N ASP A 321 11.15 -12.82 20.06
CA ASP A 321 10.79 -12.68 21.46
C ASP A 321 9.30 -12.81 21.73
N ASN A 322 8.44 -12.13 20.96
CA ASN A 322 6.99 -12.04 21.20
C ASN A 322 6.12 -12.55 20.03
N TYR A 323 6.73 -13.08 18.96
CA TYR A 323 6.05 -13.57 17.75
C TYR A 323 5.23 -12.52 16.99
N ALA A 324 5.44 -11.23 17.25
CA ALA A 324 4.78 -10.17 16.50
C ALA A 324 5.27 -10.15 15.05
N ILE A 325 4.33 -10.03 14.11
CA ILE A 325 4.64 -10.00 12.67
C ILE A 325 5.16 -8.60 12.30
N LYS A 326 6.41 -8.53 11.84
CA LYS A 326 7.07 -7.29 11.43
C LYS A 326 6.85 -6.94 9.97
N LYS A 327 6.92 -7.95 9.09
CA LYS A 327 6.80 -7.74 7.64
C LYS A 327 6.23 -8.98 6.96
N VAL A 328 5.44 -8.77 5.92
CA VAL A 328 4.97 -9.82 5.02
C VAL A 328 5.22 -9.39 3.58
N GLU A 329 6.02 -10.17 2.86
CA GLU A 329 6.18 -10.11 1.41
C GLU A 329 5.40 -11.28 0.82
N TYR A 330 4.41 -11.00 -0.03
CA TYR A 330 3.43 -11.99 -0.46
C TYR A 330 3.08 -11.85 -1.93
N GLU A 331 3.25 -12.94 -2.66
CA GLU A 331 2.93 -13.02 -4.07
C GLU A 331 1.92 -14.14 -4.32
N LEU A 332 0.91 -13.83 -5.14
CA LEU A 332 -0.01 -14.83 -5.67
C LEU A 332 0.28 -15.05 -7.15
N VAL A 333 0.81 -16.22 -7.44
CA VAL A 333 1.18 -16.66 -8.79
C VAL A 333 0.14 -17.64 -9.31
N ALA A 334 -0.14 -17.62 -10.61
CA ALA A 334 -1.04 -18.58 -11.24
C ALA A 334 -0.46 -20.00 -11.14
N GLY A 335 -1.14 -20.88 -10.41
CA GLY A 335 -0.71 -22.26 -10.15
C GLY A 335 -1.46 -23.30 -10.98
N SER A 336 -2.80 -23.21 -11.01
CA SER A 336 -3.64 -24.18 -11.73
C SER A 336 -3.52 -24.01 -13.25
N PRO A 337 -3.70 -25.08 -14.06
CA PRO A 337 -3.63 -24.97 -15.53
C PRO A 337 -4.57 -23.91 -16.11
N GLN A 338 -5.80 -23.84 -15.58
CA GLN A 338 -6.82 -22.87 -16.00
C GLN A 338 -6.40 -21.45 -15.66
N GLN A 339 -5.87 -21.22 -14.45
CA GLN A 339 -5.44 -19.90 -14.03
C GLN A 339 -4.15 -19.48 -14.76
N LYS A 340 -3.19 -20.38 -15.00
CA LYS A 340 -1.99 -20.12 -15.81
C LYS A 340 -2.36 -19.67 -17.22
N SER A 341 -3.26 -20.40 -17.88
CA SER A 341 -3.75 -20.05 -19.21
C SER A 341 -4.45 -18.68 -19.22
N ARG A 342 -5.32 -18.43 -18.24
CA ARG A 342 -6.05 -17.17 -18.09
C ARG A 342 -5.09 -15.99 -17.85
N SER A 343 -4.21 -16.08 -16.86
CA SER A 343 -3.28 -14.99 -16.52
C SER A 343 -2.34 -14.68 -17.69
N LYS A 344 -1.81 -15.71 -18.38
CA LYS A 344 -0.97 -15.49 -19.55
C LYS A 344 -1.73 -14.84 -20.71
N THR A 345 -2.97 -15.27 -20.97
CA THR A 345 -3.79 -14.73 -22.06
C THR A 345 -4.21 -13.29 -21.81
N LEU A 346 -4.63 -12.96 -20.59
CA LEU A 346 -5.22 -11.67 -20.26
C LEU A 346 -4.16 -10.63 -19.86
N PHE A 347 -3.17 -11.05 -19.08
CA PHE A 347 -2.21 -10.18 -18.41
C PHE A 347 -0.75 -10.42 -18.83
N ASP A 348 -0.48 -11.41 -19.70
CA ASP A 348 0.88 -11.76 -20.13
C ASP A 348 1.88 -12.03 -18.97
N THR A 349 1.36 -12.34 -17.78
CA THR A 349 2.12 -12.63 -16.56
C THR A 349 1.47 -13.79 -15.80
N TYR A 350 2.25 -14.46 -14.95
CA TYR A 350 1.72 -15.39 -13.96
C TYR A 350 1.56 -14.75 -12.58
N LEU A 351 2.21 -13.62 -12.31
CA LEU A 351 2.06 -12.88 -11.06
C LEU A 351 0.76 -12.06 -11.11
N ASN A 352 -0.21 -12.41 -10.26
CA ASN A 352 -1.53 -11.76 -10.22
C ASN A 352 -1.63 -10.75 -9.07
N HIS A 353 -0.95 -11.00 -7.96
CA HIS A 353 -0.90 -10.08 -6.84
C HIS A 353 0.51 -10.09 -6.26
N LYS A 354 1.07 -8.90 -6.01
CA LYS A 354 2.29 -8.71 -5.23
C LYS A 354 1.96 -7.73 -4.12
N LEU A 355 2.29 -8.09 -2.89
CA LEU A 355 1.91 -7.37 -1.70
C LEU A 355 3.12 -7.33 -0.76
N VAL A 356 3.43 -6.15 -0.22
CA VAL A 356 4.37 -5.99 0.90
C VAL A 356 3.63 -5.22 1.98
N ILE A 357 3.55 -5.78 3.19
CA ILE A 357 3.01 -5.07 4.36
C ILE A 357 4.11 -5.00 5.41
N ASN A 358 4.47 -3.80 5.81
CA ASN A 358 5.38 -3.54 6.93
C ASN A 358 4.57 -3.06 8.12
N TYR A 359 4.96 -3.51 9.31
CA TYR A 359 4.41 -3.08 10.58
C TYR A 359 5.45 -2.28 11.37
N MET A 360 4.96 -1.34 12.18
CA MET A 360 5.76 -0.61 13.16
C MET A 360 5.23 -0.87 14.56
N GLU A 361 6.12 -0.90 15.54
CA GLU A 361 5.77 -1.03 16.94
C GLU A 361 5.54 0.36 17.54
N TYR A 362 4.41 0.53 18.22
CA TYR A 362 4.06 1.74 18.97
C TYR A 362 3.24 1.32 20.18
N ASN A 363 3.61 1.77 21.38
CA ASN A 363 2.97 1.35 22.64
C ASN A 363 2.80 -0.18 22.75
N ASP A 364 3.87 -0.93 22.45
CA ASP A 364 3.92 -2.40 22.49
C ASP A 364 2.93 -3.14 21.55
N ARG A 365 2.31 -2.43 20.61
CA ARG A 365 1.43 -3.00 19.58
C ARG A 365 1.97 -2.75 18.18
N MET A 366 1.69 -3.65 17.25
CA MET A 366 2.10 -3.57 15.86
C MET A 366 1.02 -2.91 15.00
N TYR A 367 1.32 -1.74 14.47
CA TYR A 367 0.48 -0.99 13.55
C TYR A 367 0.96 -1.16 12.12
N THR A 368 0.05 -1.11 11.16
CA THR A 368 0.45 -1.10 9.74
C THR A 368 1.19 0.20 9.46
N ASN A 369 2.41 0.10 8.93
CA ASN A 369 3.26 1.25 8.60
C ASN A 369 3.26 1.51 7.10
N TYR A 370 3.42 0.46 6.30
CA TYR A 370 3.49 0.57 4.85
C TYR A 370 2.79 -0.59 4.16
N ILE A 371 2.11 -0.31 3.06
CA ILE A 371 1.53 -1.30 2.15
C ILE A 371 1.98 -0.97 0.73
N TYR A 372 2.61 -1.93 0.05
CA TYR A 372 2.75 -1.96 -1.40
C TYR A 372 1.82 -3.03 -1.95
N TYR A 373 0.97 -2.70 -2.92
CA TYR A 373 0.11 -3.65 -3.59
C TYR A 373 0.13 -3.45 -5.10
N GLU A 374 0.52 -4.48 -5.85
CA GLU A 374 0.54 -4.49 -7.31
C GLU A 374 -0.34 -5.62 -7.86
N THR A 375 -1.15 -5.32 -8.87
CA THR A 375 -1.97 -6.31 -9.55
C THR A 375 -2.22 -5.91 -11.02
N PRO A 376 -2.19 -6.86 -11.98
CA PRO A 376 -2.58 -6.58 -13.35
C PRO A 376 -4.10 -6.54 -13.46
N LYS A 377 -4.61 -5.60 -14.25
CA LYS A 377 -6.03 -5.33 -14.41
C LYS A 377 -6.36 -5.07 -15.86
N LEU A 378 -7.46 -5.66 -16.33
CA LEU A 378 -7.96 -5.43 -17.68
C LEU A 378 -8.52 -4.01 -17.78
N VAL A 379 -8.00 -3.25 -18.75
CA VAL A 379 -8.45 -1.87 -19.00
C VAL A 379 -9.05 -1.71 -20.38
N ASN A 380 -8.41 -2.29 -21.41
CA ASN A 380 -8.98 -2.35 -22.75
C ASN A 380 -9.06 -3.81 -23.22
N VAL A 381 -10.27 -4.35 -23.38
CA VAL A 381 -10.42 -5.63 -24.06
C VAL A 381 -11.36 -5.38 -25.21
N GLY A 382 -10.78 -4.93 -26.31
CA GLY A 382 -11.48 -4.72 -27.56
C GLY A 382 -12.29 -5.96 -27.96
N SER A 383 -13.39 -5.73 -28.66
CA SER A 383 -13.95 -6.81 -29.46
C SER A 383 -12.87 -7.19 -30.48
N ARG A 384 -12.53 -8.48 -30.57
CA ARG A 384 -11.78 -9.04 -31.71
C ARG A 384 -12.63 -8.95 -32.99
N GLU A 385 -13.22 -7.79 -33.29
CA GLU A 385 -13.59 -7.49 -34.66
C GLU A 385 -12.26 -7.37 -35.37
N ASN A 386 -11.87 -8.47 -36.04
CA ASN A 386 -10.69 -8.57 -36.87
C ASN A 386 -10.66 -7.35 -37.78
N ASN A 387 -9.94 -6.32 -37.36
CA ASN A 387 -9.67 -5.19 -38.22
C ASN A 387 -8.65 -5.73 -39.22
N LYS A 388 -9.15 -6.21 -40.36
CA LYS A 388 -8.34 -6.88 -41.38
C LYS A 388 -7.23 -5.97 -41.93
N ASP A 389 -7.35 -4.67 -41.66
CA ASP A 389 -6.42 -3.61 -42.04
C ASP A 389 -5.55 -3.12 -40.86
N ALA A 390 -5.57 -3.78 -39.69
CA ALA A 390 -4.71 -3.40 -38.56
C ALA A 390 -3.23 -3.61 -38.90
N THR A 391 -2.43 -2.57 -38.69
CA THR A 391 -0.98 -2.66 -38.85
C THR A 391 -0.37 -3.47 -37.71
N GLU A 392 0.89 -3.91 -37.88
CA GLU A 392 1.63 -4.56 -36.80
C GLU A 392 1.77 -3.64 -35.57
N GLU A 393 1.92 -2.33 -35.78
CA GLU A 393 1.96 -1.33 -34.72
C GLU A 393 0.64 -1.26 -33.95
N ASP A 394 -0.51 -1.31 -34.64
CA ASP A 394 -1.84 -1.32 -34.01
C ASP A 394 -2.04 -2.56 -33.14
N LEU A 395 -1.62 -3.73 -33.62
CA LEU A 395 -1.72 -4.99 -32.87
C LEU A 395 -0.82 -4.99 -31.62
N ILE A 396 0.37 -4.40 -31.72
CA ILE A 396 1.28 -4.24 -30.59
C ILE A 396 0.67 -3.27 -29.57
N ALA A 397 0.16 -2.12 -30.03
CA ALA A 397 -0.47 -1.12 -29.18
C ALA A 397 -1.72 -1.69 -28.48
N GLU A 398 -2.54 -2.48 -29.17
CA GLU A 398 -3.70 -3.17 -28.57
C GLU A 398 -3.26 -4.15 -27.47
N LYS A 399 -2.23 -4.97 -27.75
CA LYS A 399 -1.70 -5.93 -26.79
C LYS A 399 -1.15 -5.25 -25.53
N GLU A 400 -0.50 -4.10 -25.69
CA GLU A 400 0.07 -3.33 -24.59
C GLU A 400 -0.98 -2.54 -23.81
N ASN A 401 -1.99 -1.99 -24.47
CA ASN A 401 -3.07 -1.27 -23.81
C ASN A 401 -4.14 -2.19 -23.21
N ARG A 402 -4.00 -3.51 -23.42
CA ARG A 402 -4.99 -4.49 -22.97
C ARG A 402 -5.19 -4.50 -21.46
N PHE A 403 -4.09 -4.44 -20.72
CA PHE A 403 -4.08 -4.52 -19.27
C PHE A 403 -3.03 -3.58 -18.71
N TYR A 404 -3.29 -3.04 -17.53
CA TYR A 404 -2.37 -2.19 -16.79
C TYR A 404 -1.98 -2.86 -15.47
N TYR A 405 -0.75 -2.58 -15.04
CA TYR A 405 -0.36 -2.80 -13.66
C TYR A 405 -0.89 -1.65 -12.85
N THR A 406 -1.75 -1.98 -11.89
CA THR A 406 -2.17 -1.06 -10.86
C THR A 406 -1.28 -1.27 -9.64
N VAL A 407 -0.65 -0.20 -9.17
CA VAL A 407 0.19 -0.18 -7.97
C VAL A 407 -0.43 0.78 -6.97
N GLN A 408 -0.62 0.34 -5.74
CA GLN A 408 -0.99 1.18 -4.60
C GLN A 408 0.09 1.11 -3.54
N GLU A 409 0.57 2.27 -3.13
CA GLU A 409 1.53 2.42 -2.04
C GLU A 409 0.91 3.28 -0.97
N ILE A 410 0.89 2.80 0.25
CA ILE A 410 0.30 3.47 1.40
C ILE A 410 1.36 3.55 2.48
N VAL A 411 1.62 4.74 3.02
CA VAL A 411 2.43 4.94 4.22
C VAL A 411 1.61 5.63 5.29
N PHE A 412 1.62 5.09 6.51
CA PHE A 412 1.00 5.73 7.65
C PHE A 412 2.05 6.54 8.42
N THR A 413 1.70 7.77 8.78
CA THR A 413 2.64 8.76 9.34
C THR A 413 2.22 9.23 10.73
N GLU A 414 1.04 8.83 11.19
CA GLU A 414 0.48 9.24 12.48
C GLU A 414 -0.48 8.17 13.00
N ILE A 415 -0.40 7.87 14.30
CA ILE A 415 -1.34 7.02 15.03
C ILE A 415 -1.98 7.88 16.12
N ILE A 416 -3.31 7.83 16.23
CA ILE A 416 -4.08 8.55 17.25
C ILE A 416 -4.91 7.52 18.01
N ASP A 417 -4.54 7.28 19.27
CA ASP A 417 -5.20 6.37 20.20
C ASP A 417 -5.96 7.10 21.33
N ASP A 418 -6.00 8.44 21.30
CA ASP A 418 -6.84 9.24 22.18
C ASP A 418 -8.33 9.00 21.85
N GLN A 419 -9.06 8.45 22.82
CA GLN A 419 -10.43 7.99 22.59
C GLN A 419 -11.43 9.14 22.36
N GLU A 420 -11.15 10.35 22.86
CA GLU A 420 -12.00 11.52 22.58
C GLU A 420 -11.79 11.99 21.13
N GLU A 421 -10.55 12.04 20.65
CA GLU A 421 -10.24 12.34 19.24
C GLU A 421 -10.81 11.28 18.28
N VAL A 422 -10.65 9.99 18.61
CA VAL A 422 -11.20 8.88 17.82
C VAL A 422 -12.73 9.01 17.71
N LYS A 423 -13.42 9.24 18.84
CA LYS A 423 -14.87 9.42 18.88
C LYS A 423 -15.32 10.67 18.12
N ALA A 424 -14.58 11.76 18.20
CA ALA A 424 -14.85 12.97 17.44
C ALA A 424 -14.71 12.74 15.93
N ALA A 425 -13.69 12.01 15.48
CA ALA A 425 -13.50 11.68 14.07
C ALA A 425 -14.65 10.79 13.52
N LEU A 426 -15.14 9.85 14.32
CA LEU A 426 -16.26 8.97 13.94
C LEU A 426 -17.57 9.69 13.66
N SER A 427 -17.75 10.91 14.17
CA SER A 427 -18.95 11.73 13.93
C SER A 427 -19.01 12.37 12.54
N LYS A 428 -17.90 12.36 11.81
CA LYS A 428 -17.79 12.91 10.45
C LYS A 428 -18.29 11.91 9.41
N ASP A 429 -18.54 12.40 8.20
CA ASP A 429 -18.78 11.54 7.04
C ASP A 429 -17.46 10.86 6.61
N TRP A 430 -17.56 9.60 6.21
CA TRP A 430 -16.44 8.78 5.75
C TRP A 430 -16.64 8.40 4.29
N ASP A 431 -15.70 8.78 3.44
CA ASP A 431 -15.69 8.45 2.01
C ASP A 431 -14.34 7.88 1.58
N ALA A 432 -14.32 6.60 1.21
CA ALA A 432 -13.14 5.89 0.74
C ALA A 432 -12.87 6.03 -0.77
N ASP A 433 -13.68 6.81 -1.52
CA ASP A 433 -13.53 6.93 -2.98
C ASP A 433 -12.28 7.74 -3.38
N LEU A 434 -11.15 7.03 -3.50
CA LEU A 434 -9.90 7.53 -4.06
C LEU A 434 -10.07 8.02 -5.51
N PHE A 435 -11.13 7.59 -6.22
CA PHE A 435 -11.40 7.93 -7.60
C PHE A 435 -12.43 9.07 -7.76
N SER A 436 -12.83 9.73 -6.66
CA SER A 436 -13.71 10.91 -6.66
C SER A 436 -13.05 12.18 -7.22
N VAL A 437 -13.83 13.16 -7.69
CA VAL A 437 -13.28 14.47 -8.11
C VAL A 437 -13.37 15.41 -6.92
N ARG A 438 -12.24 16.00 -6.52
CA ARG A 438 -12.13 16.90 -5.37
C ARG A 438 -11.30 18.14 -5.73
N PRO A 439 -11.56 19.31 -5.09
CA PRO A 439 -10.77 20.52 -5.32
C PRO A 439 -9.34 20.34 -4.82
N TYR A 440 -8.36 20.93 -5.52
CA TYR A 440 -6.95 20.83 -5.16
C TYR A 440 -6.57 21.82 -4.06
N ASN A 441 -6.10 21.32 -2.91
CA ASN A 441 -5.64 22.11 -1.78
C ASN A 441 -4.10 22.27 -1.77
N LYS A 442 -3.57 23.32 -2.41
CA LYS A 442 -2.12 23.54 -2.53
C LYS A 442 -1.41 23.71 -1.17
N GLU A 443 -2.06 24.36 -0.21
CA GLU A 443 -1.45 24.67 1.08
C GLU A 443 -1.27 23.42 1.92
N PHE A 444 -2.27 22.53 1.92
CA PHE A 444 -2.18 21.21 2.56
C PHE A 444 -0.98 20.41 2.03
N TRP A 445 -0.90 20.24 0.71
CA TRP A 445 0.13 19.41 0.08
C TRP A 445 1.56 19.95 0.25
N LYS A 446 1.73 21.22 0.64
CA LYS A 446 3.06 21.80 0.92
C LYS A 446 3.64 21.30 2.24
N ASN A 447 2.79 20.96 3.21
CA ASN A 447 3.18 20.65 4.58
C ASN A 447 2.86 19.19 4.98
N TYR A 448 2.42 18.37 4.02
CA TYR A 448 2.03 16.99 4.25
C TYR A 448 3.15 16.04 3.83
N ASN A 449 3.46 15.06 4.68
CA ASN A 449 4.44 14.02 4.37
C ASN A 449 3.90 13.13 3.24
N VAL A 450 4.65 13.06 2.13
CA VAL A 450 4.33 12.23 0.97
C VAL A 450 5.44 11.20 0.77
N LEU A 451 5.12 10.09 0.11
CA LEU A 451 6.15 9.15 -0.35
C LEU A 451 7.05 9.86 -1.36
N LEU A 452 8.36 9.81 -1.16
CA LEU A 452 9.29 10.34 -2.13
C LEU A 452 9.21 9.53 -3.42
N GLU A 453 8.94 10.20 -4.53
CA GLU A 453 9.01 9.63 -5.86
C GLU A 453 10.42 9.07 -6.16
N SER A 454 10.46 7.92 -6.81
CA SER A 454 11.66 7.46 -7.51
C SER A 454 11.96 8.37 -8.71
N GLU A 455 13.19 8.31 -9.21
CA GLU A 455 13.58 9.11 -10.39
C GLU A 455 12.72 8.78 -11.63
N GLU A 456 12.30 7.52 -11.76
CA GLU A 456 11.37 7.08 -12.81
C GLU A 456 9.99 7.75 -12.65
N GLU A 457 9.48 7.82 -11.42
CA GLU A 457 8.20 8.46 -11.11
C GLU A 457 8.25 9.98 -11.26
N GLU A 458 9.35 10.63 -10.88
CA GLU A 458 9.50 12.07 -11.08
C GLU A 458 9.47 12.43 -12.57
N LYS A 459 10.28 11.72 -13.38
CA LYS A 459 10.30 11.90 -14.83
C LYS A 459 8.92 11.67 -15.42
N LEU A 460 8.22 10.66 -14.91
CA LEU A 460 6.88 10.35 -15.34
C LEU A 460 5.88 11.47 -15.03
N ILE A 461 5.87 11.98 -13.79
CA ILE A 461 4.98 13.07 -13.39
C ILE A 461 5.22 14.29 -14.28
N GLN A 462 6.48 14.57 -14.63
CA GLN A 462 6.82 15.64 -15.58
C GLN A 462 6.24 15.37 -16.98
N ASP A 463 6.37 14.15 -17.50
CA ASP A 463 5.84 13.79 -18.83
C ASP A 463 4.31 13.84 -18.88
N LEU A 464 3.63 13.36 -17.84
CA LEU A 464 2.18 13.49 -17.69
C LEU A 464 1.73 14.95 -17.59
N THR A 465 2.49 15.77 -16.85
CA THR A 465 2.22 17.21 -16.73
C THR A 465 2.37 17.92 -18.09
N LYS A 466 3.43 17.64 -18.85
CA LYS A 466 3.61 18.17 -20.22
C LYS A 466 2.48 17.76 -21.15
N ARG A 467 2.11 16.47 -21.18
CA ARG A 467 0.98 15.99 -21.99
C ARG A 467 -0.31 16.69 -21.62
N SER A 468 -0.57 16.88 -20.33
CA SER A 468 -1.77 17.57 -19.89
C SER A 468 -1.89 19.01 -20.37
N THR A 469 -0.76 19.74 -20.42
CA THR A 469 -0.75 21.12 -20.93
C THR A 469 -1.05 21.20 -22.41
N LEU A 470 -0.77 20.14 -23.18
CA LEU A 470 -1.11 20.06 -24.61
C LEU A 470 -2.62 19.89 -24.86
N PHE A 471 -3.37 19.38 -23.88
CA PHE A 471 -4.83 19.21 -23.96
C PHE A 471 -5.63 20.37 -23.36
N LYS A 472 -4.99 21.47 -22.95
CA LYS A 472 -5.63 22.68 -22.38
C LYS A 472 -6.04 23.73 -23.42
N ASN A 473 -6.08 23.39 -24.71
CA ASN A 473 -6.51 24.31 -25.79
C ASN A 473 -7.94 24.04 -26.24
#